data_AF-A0A0S8JXY6-F1
#
_entry.id   AF-A0A0S8JXY6-F1
#
_cell.length_a   1.000
_cell.length_b   1.000
_cell.length_c   1.000
_cell.angle_alpha   90.00
_cell.angle_beta   90.00
_cell.angle_gamma   90.00
#
_symmetry.space_group_name_H-M   'P 1'
#
loop_
_entity.id
_entity.type
_entity.pdbx_description
1 polymer ?
#
loop_
_entity_poly.entity_id
_entity_poly.type
_entity_poly.pdbx_seq_one_letter_code
_entity_poly.pdbx_strand_id
1 'polypeptide(L)'
;MHKEVVQQVILKVFSVLIILGGLVRLVANRQTFQSFMIEELWVSHPYFIYTYRILGAFVVFIGIMMFVISLDPVSYRKILRVCGYCFLFISIVMLVAGCSLHMSFVHYAFDFIFCFFIAVICFSFAKNRT
;
A
#
# COMPACT_ATOMS: atom_id res chain seq x y z
N MET A 1 12.68 25.82 2.30
CA MET A 1 13.83 24.89 2.21
C MET A 1 13.78 23.77 3.25
N HIS A 2 13.80 24.04 4.57
CA HIS A 2 13.82 22.96 5.59
C HIS A 2 12.59 22.02 5.56
N LYS A 3 11.38 22.56 5.35
CA LYS A 3 10.14 21.77 5.20
C LYS A 3 10.16 20.79 4.02
N GLU A 4 10.78 21.18 2.90
CA GLU A 4 10.81 20.35 1.69
C GLU A 4 11.77 19.16 1.86
N VAL A 5 12.91 19.38 2.51
CA VAL A 5 13.87 18.33 2.83
C VAL A 5 13.27 17.31 3.80
N VAL A 6 12.58 17.78 4.86
CA VAL A 6 11.90 16.89 5.82
C VAL A 6 10.82 16.05 5.13
N GLN A 7 10.04 16.65 4.24
CA GLN A 7 9.02 15.93 3.47
C GLN A 7 9.63 14.85 2.56
N GLN A 8 10.72 15.17 1.84
CA GLN A 8 11.43 14.19 1.03
C GLN A 8 11.95 13.02 1.88
N VAL A 9 12.51 13.29 3.06
CA VAL A 9 12.97 12.24 3.99
C VAL A 9 11.80 11.36 4.45
N ILE A 10 10.67 11.95 4.83
CA ILE A 10 9.47 11.20 5.23
C ILE A 10 9.00 10.28 4.10
N LEU A 11 8.92 10.81 2.87
CA LEU A 11 8.47 10.01 1.73
C LEU A 11 9.45 8.88 1.40
N LYS A 12 10.77 9.11 1.55
CA LYS A 12 11.80 8.06 1.41
C LYS A 12 11.63 6.96 2.44
N VAL A 13 11.53 7.32 3.72
CA VAL A 13 11.34 6.36 4.82
C VAL A 13 10.07 5.56 4.59
N PHE A 14 8.97 6.22 4.25
CA PHE A 14 7.70 5.57 3.96
C PHE A 14 7.79 4.60 2.76
N SER A 15 8.48 5.02 1.70
CA SER A 15 8.70 4.18 0.52
C SER A 15 9.51 2.92 0.86
N VAL A 16 10.55 3.05 1.68
CA VAL A 16 11.35 1.90 2.16
C VAL A 16 10.49 0.95 2.99
N LEU A 17 9.63 1.47 3.88
CA LEU A 17 8.71 0.65 4.65
C LEU A 17 7.73 -0.12 3.76
N ILE A 18 7.19 0.51 2.72
CA ILE A 18 6.34 -0.15 1.72
C ILE A 18 7.09 -1.28 1.02
N ILE A 19 8.33 -1.02 0.57
CA ILE A 19 9.17 -2.03 -0.10
C ILE A 19 9.39 -3.23 0.83
N LEU A 20 9.77 -2.98 2.09
CA LEU A 20 9.97 -4.05 3.07
C LEU A 20 8.69 -4.86 3.30
N GLY A 21 7.54 -4.19 3.45
CA GLY A 21 6.24 -4.87 3.58
C GLY A 21 5.90 -5.74 2.36
N GLY A 22 6.14 -5.23 1.15
CA GLY A 22 5.95 -5.99 -0.09
C GLY A 22 6.90 -7.19 -0.21
N LEU A 23 8.16 -7.05 0.22
CA LEU A 23 9.13 -8.15 0.26
C LEU A 23 8.70 -9.25 1.23
N VAL A 24 8.20 -8.88 2.42
CA VAL A 24 7.63 -9.84 3.38
C VAL A 24 6.47 -10.61 2.74
N ARG A 25 5.59 -9.95 1.98
CA ARG A 25 4.51 -10.62 1.25
C ARG A 25 5.00 -11.57 0.17
N LEU A 26 6.08 -11.24 -0.52
CA LEU A 26 6.67 -12.09 -1.56
C LEU A 26 7.24 -13.40 -1.00
N VAL A 27 7.90 -13.33 0.15
CA VAL A 27 8.46 -14.50 0.84
C VAL A 27 7.48 -15.18 1.77
N ALA A 28 6.22 -14.72 1.82
CA ALA A 28 5.21 -15.25 2.72
C ALA A 28 4.98 -16.75 2.51
N ASN A 29 4.91 -17.46 3.63
CA ASN A 29 4.67 -18.88 3.73
C ASN A 29 3.55 -19.15 4.73
N ARG A 30 3.25 -20.42 5.00
CA ARG A 30 2.19 -20.81 5.95
C ARG A 30 2.33 -20.14 7.32
N GLN A 31 3.56 -20.01 7.85
CA GLN A 31 3.79 -19.35 9.14
C GLN A 31 3.41 -17.87 9.09
N THR A 32 3.68 -17.19 7.97
CA THR A 32 3.24 -15.80 7.76
C THR A 32 1.71 -15.69 7.82
N PHE A 33 0.98 -16.57 7.13
CA PHE A 33 -0.49 -16.57 7.17
C PHE A 33 -1.05 -16.88 8.56
N GLN A 34 -0.40 -17.76 9.32
CA GLN A 34 -0.73 -18.03 10.73
C GLN A 34 -0.54 -16.78 11.61
N SER A 35 0.59 -16.08 11.48
CA SER A 35 0.87 -14.87 12.25
C SER A 35 -0.11 -13.72 11.97
N PHE A 36 -0.69 -13.69 10.77
CA PHE A 36 -1.72 -12.71 10.40
C PHE A 36 -3.16 -13.18 10.65
N MET A 37 -3.36 -14.32 11.34
CA MET A 37 -4.67 -14.91 11.63
C MET A 37 -5.53 -15.18 10.36
N ILE A 38 -4.87 -15.49 9.25
CA ILE A 38 -5.49 -15.79 7.94
C ILE A 38 -5.11 -17.20 7.45
N GLU A 39 -4.78 -18.11 8.36
CA GLU A 39 -4.38 -19.49 8.01
C GLU A 39 -5.45 -20.21 7.18
N GLU A 40 -6.73 -19.93 7.43
CA GLU A 40 -7.83 -20.55 6.68
C GLU A 40 -7.74 -20.29 5.17
N LEU A 41 -7.25 -19.12 4.73
CA LEU A 41 -7.03 -18.85 3.31
C LEU A 41 -5.94 -19.74 2.70
N TRP A 42 -4.92 -20.11 3.49
CA TRP A 42 -3.86 -21.01 3.02
C TRP A 42 -4.36 -22.45 2.84
N VAL A 43 -5.18 -22.93 3.78
CA VAL A 43 -5.66 -24.33 3.81
C VAL A 43 -6.79 -24.55 2.79
N SER A 44 -7.72 -23.60 2.68
CA SER A 44 -8.88 -23.71 1.78
C SER A 44 -8.55 -23.45 0.31
N HIS A 45 -7.63 -22.52 0.04
CA HIS A 45 -7.33 -22.07 -1.32
C HIS A 45 -5.81 -21.88 -1.52
N PRO A 46 -5.04 -22.97 -1.71
CA PRO A 46 -3.58 -22.89 -1.82
C PRO A 46 -3.09 -22.01 -2.98
N TYR A 47 -3.90 -21.82 -4.03
CA TYR A 47 -3.58 -20.92 -5.14
C TYR A 47 -3.59 -19.44 -4.74
N PHE A 48 -4.23 -19.08 -3.63
CA PHE A 48 -4.31 -17.70 -3.15
C PHE A 48 -2.93 -17.13 -2.78
N ILE A 49 -1.95 -18.00 -2.50
CA ILE A 49 -0.55 -17.60 -2.30
C ILE A 49 0.02 -16.87 -3.52
N TYR A 50 -0.34 -17.28 -4.74
CA TYR A 50 0.20 -16.66 -5.95
C TYR A 50 -0.35 -15.25 -6.11
N THR A 51 -1.65 -15.07 -5.86
CA THR A 51 -2.28 -13.74 -5.79
C THR A 51 -1.64 -12.87 -4.72
N TYR A 52 -1.40 -13.44 -3.53
CA TYR A 52 -0.74 -12.72 -2.43
C TYR A 52 0.69 -12.27 -2.79
N ARG A 53 1.45 -13.12 -3.49
CA ARG A 53 2.79 -12.79 -4.00
C ARG A 53 2.76 -11.75 -5.12
N ILE A 54 1.81 -11.84 -6.05
CA ILE A 54 1.61 -10.84 -7.11
C ILE A 54 1.29 -9.48 -6.49
N LEU A 55 0.40 -9.45 -5.48
CA LEU A 55 0.12 -8.24 -4.71
C LEU A 55 1.37 -7.73 -3.97
N GLY A 56 2.18 -8.63 -3.42
CA GLY A 56 3.49 -8.30 -2.85
C GLY A 56 4.42 -7.62 -3.84
N ALA A 57 4.57 -8.16 -5.05
CA ALA A 57 5.36 -7.55 -6.12
C ALA A 57 4.83 -6.17 -6.52
N PHE A 58 3.50 -6.02 -6.60
CA PHE A 58 2.86 -4.73 -6.87
C PHE A 58 3.15 -3.71 -5.76
N VAL A 59 3.07 -4.10 -4.49
CA VAL A 59 3.42 -3.25 -3.35
C VAL A 59 4.88 -2.81 -3.41
N VAL A 60 5.82 -3.73 -3.73
CA VAL A 60 7.24 -3.38 -3.94
C VAL A 60 7.39 -2.36 -5.07
N PHE A 61 6.72 -2.58 -6.20
CA PHE A 61 6.75 -1.66 -7.34
C PHE A 61 6.25 -0.25 -6.95
N ILE A 62 5.13 -0.16 -6.23
CA ILE A 62 4.61 1.11 -5.70
C ILE A 62 5.61 1.77 -4.77
N GLY A 63 6.24 1.01 -3.88
CA GLY A 63 7.28 1.53 -2.99
C GLY A 63 8.47 2.10 -3.74
N ILE A 64 8.95 1.42 -4.79
CA ILE A 64 10.02 1.92 -5.66
C ILE A 64 9.58 3.19 -6.39
N MET A 65 8.36 3.23 -6.93
CA MET A 65 7.82 4.42 -7.60
C MET A 65 7.76 5.62 -6.64
N MET A 66 7.26 5.42 -5.43
CA MET A 66 7.19 6.47 -4.39
C MET A 66 8.59 6.94 -3.97
N PHE A 67 9.57 6.03 -3.94
CA PHE A 67 10.96 6.37 -3.67
C PHE A 67 11.55 7.25 -4.78
N VAL A 68 11.31 6.92 -6.05
CA VAL A 68 11.75 7.75 -7.19
C VAL A 68 11.09 9.12 -7.15
N ILE A 69 9.78 9.17 -6.89
CA ILE A 69 9.02 10.43 -6.77
C ILE A 69 9.56 11.29 -5.62
N SER A 70 10.06 10.69 -4.54
CA SER A 70 10.64 11.42 -3.40
C SER A 70 11.92 12.20 -3.74
N LEU A 71 12.59 11.88 -4.85
CA LEU A 71 13.77 12.61 -5.31
C LEU A 71 13.40 13.98 -5.89
N ASP A 72 12.25 14.07 -6.58
CA ASP A 72 11.71 15.33 -7.09
C ASP A 72 10.17 15.36 -7.02
N PRO A 73 9.60 15.57 -5.83
CA PRO A 73 8.15 15.53 -5.65
C PRO A 73 7.43 16.68 -6.35
N VAL A 74 8.14 17.74 -6.74
CA VAL A 74 7.56 18.91 -7.41
C VAL A 74 7.21 18.60 -8.85
N SER A 75 8.13 17.94 -9.57
CA SER A 75 7.90 17.53 -10.96
C SER A 75 6.81 16.45 -11.08
N TYR A 76 6.69 15.57 -10.08
CA TYR A 76 5.77 14.42 -10.12
C TYR A 76 4.41 14.63 -9.41
N ARG A 77 4.02 15.88 -9.10
CA ARG A 77 2.75 16.16 -8.37
C ARG A 77 1.50 15.60 -9.02
N LYS A 78 1.41 15.67 -10.35
CA LYS A 78 0.26 15.10 -11.08
C LYS A 78 0.17 13.59 -10.89
N ILE A 79 1.31 12.91 -10.93
CA ILE A 79 1.40 11.46 -10.68
C ILE A 79 0.96 11.16 -9.25
N LEU A 80 1.48 11.87 -8.24
CA LEU A 80 1.06 11.70 -6.84
C LEU A 80 -0.45 11.89 -6.67
N ARG A 81 -1.03 12.91 -7.30
CA ARG A 81 -2.48 13.14 -7.22
C ARG A 81 -3.28 12.00 -7.84
N VAL A 82 -2.88 11.52 -9.02
CA VAL A 82 -3.52 10.37 -9.68
C VAL A 82 -3.38 9.11 -8.83
N CYS A 83 -2.18 8.81 -8.33
CA CYS A 83 -1.94 7.71 -7.41
C CYS A 83 -2.83 7.82 -6.16
N GLY A 84 -2.97 9.02 -5.59
CA GLY A 84 -3.88 9.29 -4.47
C GLY A 84 -5.32 8.90 -4.77
N TYR A 85 -5.86 9.31 -5.92
CA TYR A 85 -7.20 8.90 -6.34
C TYR A 85 -7.33 7.40 -6.58
N CYS A 86 -6.34 6.77 -7.22
CA CYS A 86 -6.34 5.33 -7.46
C CYS A 86 -6.36 4.54 -6.13
N PHE A 87 -5.49 4.89 -5.18
CA PHE A 87 -5.44 4.22 -3.88
C PHE A 87 -6.68 4.49 -3.03
N LEU A 88 -7.26 5.68 -3.10
CA LEU A 88 -8.52 6.00 -2.44
C LEU A 88 -9.66 5.16 -3.02
N PHE A 89 -9.74 5.06 -4.35
CA PHE A 89 -10.71 4.22 -5.03
C PHE A 89 -10.57 2.75 -4.64
N ILE A 90 -9.35 2.19 -4.67
CA ILE A 90 -9.08 0.81 -4.26
C ILE A 90 -9.50 0.58 -2.80
N SER A 91 -9.17 1.52 -1.91
CA SER A 91 -9.55 1.46 -0.49
C SER A 91 -11.09 1.42 -0.34
N ILE A 92 -11.83 2.29 -1.02
CA ILE A 92 -13.30 2.29 -1.01
C ILE A 92 -13.85 0.97 -1.56
N VAL A 93 -13.32 0.48 -2.69
CA VAL A 93 -13.74 -0.79 -3.29
C VAL A 93 -13.51 -1.96 -2.34
N MET A 94 -12.36 -2.01 -1.66
CA MET A 94 -12.07 -3.04 -0.66
C MET A 94 -13.04 -2.99 0.53
N LEU A 95 -13.33 -1.79 1.04
CA LEU A 95 -14.28 -1.62 2.13
C LEU A 95 -15.68 -2.09 1.73
N VAL A 96 -16.16 -1.66 0.55
CA VAL A 96 -17.48 -2.05 0.03
C VAL A 96 -17.53 -3.56 -0.23
N ALA A 97 -16.52 -4.14 -0.88
CA ALA A 97 -16.46 -5.57 -1.16
C ALA A 97 -16.43 -6.41 0.13
N GLY A 98 -15.62 -6.02 1.12
CA GLY A 98 -15.55 -6.69 2.41
C GLY A 98 -16.90 -6.68 3.14
N CYS A 99 -17.58 -5.53 3.15
CA CYS A 99 -18.93 -5.40 3.72
C CYS A 99 -19.97 -6.23 2.94
N SER A 100 -19.99 -6.17 1.60
CA SER A 100 -20.96 -6.88 0.77
C SER A 100 -20.80 -8.41 0.83
N LEU A 101 -19.57 -8.90 1.00
CA LEU A 101 -19.27 -10.32 1.13
C LEU A 101 -19.38 -10.83 2.58
N HIS A 102 -19.80 -9.97 3.53
CA HIS A 102 -19.87 -10.28 4.96
C HIS A 102 -18.57 -10.89 5.51
N MET A 103 -17.42 -10.45 4.98
CA MET A 103 -16.12 -10.89 5.47
C MET A 103 -15.83 -10.24 6.82
N SER A 104 -15.16 -10.98 7.71
CA SER A 104 -14.68 -10.40 8.97
C SER A 104 -13.74 -9.24 8.68
N PHE A 105 -13.88 -8.14 9.42
CA PHE A 105 -13.10 -6.91 9.25
C PHE A 105 -11.60 -7.17 9.20
N VAL A 106 -11.10 -8.13 9.99
CA VAL A 106 -9.69 -8.52 10.06
C VAL A 106 -9.11 -8.89 8.68
N HIS A 107 -9.92 -9.42 7.77
CA HIS A 107 -9.47 -9.98 6.50
C HIS A 107 -9.17 -8.91 5.44
N TYR A 108 -9.79 -7.72 5.55
CA TYR A 108 -9.62 -6.66 4.55
C TYR A 108 -9.20 -5.30 5.16
N ALA A 109 -9.31 -5.13 6.49
CA ALA A 109 -8.99 -3.89 7.16
C ALA A 109 -7.53 -3.45 6.96
N PHE A 110 -6.58 -4.38 7.02
CA PHE A 110 -5.17 -4.05 6.83
C PHE A 110 -4.89 -3.47 5.45
N ASP A 111 -5.39 -4.11 4.39
CA ASP A 111 -5.23 -3.62 3.02
C ASP A 111 -6.00 -2.32 2.76
N PHE A 112 -7.21 -2.21 3.33
CA PHE A 112 -8.03 -0.99 3.31
C PHE A 112 -7.29 0.20 3.93
N ILE A 113 -6.78 0.05 5.16
CA ILE A 113 -6.06 1.09 5.91
C ILE A 113 -4.76 1.44 5.17
N PHE A 114 -4.05 0.43 4.67
CA PHE A 114 -2.81 0.63 3.94
C PHE A 114 -3.02 1.48 2.68
N CYS A 115 -3.99 1.12 1.83
CA CYS A 115 -4.31 1.90 0.64
C CYS A 115 -4.82 3.31 0.99
N PHE A 116 -5.66 3.43 2.01
CA PHE A 116 -6.14 4.72 2.48
C PHE A 116 -4.98 5.63 2.94
N PHE A 117 -4.05 5.08 3.71
CA PHE A 117 -2.90 5.82 4.24
C PHE A 117 -1.97 6.29 3.11
N ILE A 118 -1.72 5.45 2.11
CA ILE A 118 -0.99 5.85 0.90
C ILE A 118 -1.72 7.00 0.19
N ALA A 119 -3.05 6.92 0.04
CA ALA A 119 -3.82 7.98 -0.59
C ALA A 119 -3.69 9.32 0.14
N VAL A 120 -3.77 9.31 1.48
CA VAL A 120 -3.59 10.50 2.31
C VAL A 120 -2.20 11.12 2.13
N ILE A 121 -1.15 10.28 2.11
CA ILE A 121 0.21 10.75 1.86
C ILE A 121 0.31 11.36 0.46
N CYS A 122 -0.14 10.66 -0.57
CA CYS A 122 -0.16 11.15 -1.94
C CYS A 122 -0.84 12.54 -2.05
N PHE A 123 -2.01 12.73 -1.44
CA PHE A 123 -2.69 14.03 -1.44
C PHE A 123 -1.97 15.11 -0.64
N SER A 124 -1.38 14.76 0.50
CA SER A 124 -0.65 15.71 1.35
C SER A 124 0.56 16.29 0.63
N PHE A 125 1.26 15.46 -0.13
CA PHE A 125 2.41 15.88 -0.93
C PHE A 125 1.99 16.56 -2.24
N ALA A 126 0.83 16.21 -2.83
CA ALA A 126 0.31 16.86 -4.02
C ALA A 126 -0.36 18.24 -3.76
N LYS A 127 -0.69 18.58 -2.52
CA LYS A 127 -1.37 19.84 -2.13
C LYS A 127 -0.43 21.00 -1.85
N ASN A 128 0.83 20.76 -1.49
CA ASN A 128 1.77 21.83 -1.10
C ASN A 128 2.33 22.63 -2.29
N ARG A 129 1.59 23.67 -2.69
CA ARG A 129 2.03 25.03 -3.09
C ARG A 129 0.87 25.71 -3.85
N THR A 130 0.01 26.40 -3.12
CA THR A 130 -0.29 27.80 -3.45
C THR A 130 0.63 28.64 -2.58
#